data_AF-A0A7H0XIB1-F1
#
_entry.id   AF-A0A7H0XIB1-F1
#
_cell.length_a   1.000
_cell.length_b   1.000
_cell.length_c   1.000
_cell.angle_alpha   90.00
_cell.angle_beta   90.00
_cell.angle_gamma   90.00
#
_symmetry.space_group_name_H-M   'P 1'
#
loop_
_entity.id
_entity.type
_entity.pdbx_description
1 polymer ?
#
loop_
_entity_poly.entity_id
_entity_poly.type
_entity_poly.pdbx_seq_one_letter_code
_entity_poly.pdbx_strand_id
1 'polypeptide(L)'
;NPLAEISNKRRITSLGPRGLNRDTAQFEVRDVHPTHYGRICPIETPEGPNIGLILNLASFSDIDKYGFIKTPYFRVKDKKVDFSKPEYLTAIEENGYTFAQSTVNIVDDIIVDDLVMVRRDNEYLEVKASEVDYVGVSSRQMTSIAASAIPFLENDDANRALMGSNMQRQAVPVLFPEAPLVATGVEADIAKYSSTNIIAKYDGVVTYVDAAVVKVKREGTKTVDSYYLRTFERSNQGTLIHQVPLVKLNQEVKAGDLLVDGPSMKNGEMALGKNVLVGFTTWHGYNYEDAVVLSERLVKDDVYTSIHIEEQTIQFRHSKAGEDILTTEIPNVSNYSKRFLDENGIVRVGSEVSAGDILVGRTSPKGEENPTPEEKLMAAIFGQKTASRKDTSLKVKHGHNGTVVDVEVLSREFGDTLEDGIEKIVKVSIAQKRKIRVGDKMAGRHGNKGVVSIVLPVEEMPYLEDGTPLDILLNPQGVPSRMNIGQVLELHLGLAAQKLNTKFVTPIFDGITHNQIKEILEEANIDPSGKTVVYDGRTGERFDQPISVGIMYYLKLYHMVDDKMHARSVGPYSLITQQP
;
A
#
# COMPACT_ATOMS: atom_id res chain seq x y z
N ASN A 1 2.70 -0.83 2.78
CA ASN A 1 3.20 -1.48 1.54
C ASN A 1 4.59 -0.89 1.21
N PRO A 2 5.39 -1.48 0.31
CA PRO A 2 6.76 -1.02 0.04
C PRO A 2 6.82 0.40 -0.55
N LEU A 3 5.84 0.80 -1.36
CA LEU A 3 5.79 2.14 -1.92
C LEU A 3 5.62 3.22 -0.83
N ALA A 4 4.73 2.98 0.13
CA ALA A 4 4.50 3.89 1.25
C ALA A 4 5.75 4.07 2.11
N GLU A 5 6.53 3.00 2.29
CA GLU A 5 7.78 3.03 3.03
C GLU A 5 8.83 3.91 2.32
N ILE A 6 9.06 3.68 1.02
CA ILE A 6 10.03 4.44 0.23
C ILE A 6 9.62 5.91 0.12
N SER A 7 8.34 6.17 -0.21
CA SER A 7 7.81 7.54 -0.29
C SER A 7 7.94 8.26 1.06
N ASN A 8 7.68 7.59 2.19
CA ASN A 8 7.82 8.21 3.51
C ASN A 8 9.29 8.53 3.86
N LYS A 9 10.25 7.69 3.45
CA LYS A 9 11.69 7.95 3.64
C LYS A 9 12.21 9.10 2.77
N ARG A 10 11.55 9.40 1.66
CA ARG A 10 11.89 10.47 0.70
C ARG A 10 11.04 11.73 0.85
N ARG A 11 10.32 11.85 1.97
CA ARG A 11 9.45 12.98 2.26
C ARG A 11 10.24 14.18 2.77
N ILE A 12 9.88 15.36 2.28
CA ILE A 12 10.33 16.66 2.76
C ILE A 12 9.17 17.34 3.49
N THR A 13 9.46 17.99 4.61
CA THR A 13 8.46 18.74 5.38
C THR A 13 8.99 20.13 5.70
N SER A 14 8.15 21.13 5.44
CA SER A 14 8.37 22.52 5.87
C SER A 14 7.90 22.74 7.31
N LEU A 15 7.20 21.76 7.90
CA LEU A 15 6.73 21.77 9.29
C LEU A 15 7.80 21.21 10.24
N GLY A 16 7.79 21.68 11.49
CA GLY A 16 8.63 21.14 12.57
C GLY A 16 9.37 22.23 13.35
N PRO A 17 10.30 21.85 14.24
CA PRO A 17 11.10 22.81 14.99
C PRO A 17 11.85 23.76 14.04
N ARG A 18 11.66 25.07 14.23
CA ARG A 18 12.23 26.14 13.35
C ARG A 18 11.68 26.15 11.91
N GLY A 19 10.69 25.33 11.61
CA GLY A 19 9.94 25.36 10.35
C GLY A 19 8.72 26.27 10.43
N LEU A 20 7.83 26.11 9.46
CA LEU A 20 6.56 26.81 9.39
C LEU A 20 5.52 26.13 10.28
N ASN A 21 4.61 26.93 10.85
CA ASN A 21 3.39 26.40 11.43
C ASN A 21 2.31 26.31 10.34
N ARG A 22 1.48 25.26 10.41
CA ARG A 22 0.44 24.98 9.41
C ARG A 22 -0.54 26.14 9.25
N ASP A 23 -0.93 26.74 10.36
CA ASP A 23 -1.97 27.76 10.39
C ASP A 23 -1.45 29.16 10.02
N THR A 24 -0.12 29.37 10.05
CA THR A 24 0.51 30.64 9.69
C THR A 24 1.17 30.62 8.31
N ALA A 25 1.27 29.45 7.67
CA ALA A 25 1.92 29.31 6.37
C ALA A 25 1.11 30.01 5.27
N GLN A 26 1.71 31.01 4.64
CA GLN A 26 1.14 31.77 3.54
C GLN A 26 0.98 30.91 2.27
N PHE A 27 0.15 31.39 1.34
CA PHE A 27 -0.13 30.72 0.07
C PHE A 27 1.13 30.54 -0.79
N GLU A 28 2.00 31.54 -0.84
CA GLU A 28 3.22 31.55 -1.67
C GLU A 28 4.17 30.38 -1.38
N VAL A 29 4.24 29.95 -0.11
CA VAL A 29 5.13 28.83 0.28
C VAL A 29 4.52 27.47 -0.05
N ARG A 30 3.20 27.41 -0.29
CA ARG A 30 2.49 26.18 -0.65
C ARG A 30 2.45 25.96 -2.16
N ASP A 31 2.78 26.98 -2.94
CA ASP A 31 2.70 26.95 -4.39
C ASP A 31 3.86 26.16 -5.02
N VAL A 32 3.67 25.73 -6.26
CA VAL A 32 4.68 25.00 -7.02
C VAL A 32 5.62 25.98 -7.69
N HIS A 33 6.84 26.09 -7.17
CA HIS A 33 7.86 26.95 -7.75
C HIS A 33 8.56 26.26 -8.95
N PRO A 34 8.91 26.98 -10.04
CA PRO A 34 9.59 26.40 -11.21
C PRO A 34 10.89 25.66 -10.90
N THR A 35 11.62 26.06 -9.86
CA THR A 35 12.86 25.38 -9.43
C THR A 35 12.62 24.00 -8.84
N HIS A 36 11.38 23.64 -8.52
CA HIS A 36 11.02 22.28 -8.08
C HIS A 36 11.28 21.24 -9.16
N TYR A 37 11.33 21.64 -10.44
CA TYR A 37 11.60 20.73 -11.57
C TYR A 37 12.82 19.84 -11.29
N GLY A 38 12.61 18.52 -11.34
CA GLY A 38 13.67 17.52 -11.11
C GLY A 38 14.15 17.37 -9.67
N ARG A 39 13.65 18.18 -8.73
CA ARG A 39 14.07 18.22 -7.32
C ARG A 39 12.98 17.74 -6.39
N ILE A 40 11.79 18.32 -6.53
CA ILE A 40 10.62 18.06 -5.71
C ILE A 40 9.47 17.74 -6.65
N CYS A 41 8.74 16.67 -6.36
CA CYS A 41 7.59 16.31 -7.17
C CYS A 41 6.47 17.35 -7.03
N PRO A 42 5.94 17.89 -8.15
CA PRO A 42 4.83 18.84 -8.11
C PRO A 42 3.47 18.17 -7.87
N ILE A 43 3.38 16.84 -7.97
CA ILE A 43 2.13 16.07 -7.92
C ILE A 43 1.91 15.44 -6.55
N GLU A 44 2.93 14.81 -5.95
CA GLU A 44 2.77 14.04 -4.72
C GLU A 44 2.83 14.96 -3.48
N THR A 45 1.67 15.38 -3.01
CA THR A 45 1.49 16.08 -1.73
C THR A 45 0.18 15.62 -1.06
N PRO A 46 0.07 15.64 0.28
CA PRO A 46 -1.19 15.30 0.95
C PRO A 46 -2.30 16.29 0.61
N GLU A 47 -3.51 15.78 0.42
CA GLU A 47 -4.71 16.60 0.34
C GLU A 47 -5.02 17.28 1.69
N GLY A 48 -5.64 18.46 1.64
CA GLY A 48 -6.16 19.15 2.82
C GLY A 48 -5.16 20.16 3.44
N PRO A 49 -5.17 20.35 4.77
CA PRO A 49 -4.46 21.45 5.42
C PRO A 49 -2.93 21.47 5.22
N ASN A 50 -2.33 20.35 4.86
CA ASN A 50 -0.88 20.19 4.69
C ASN A 50 -0.41 20.29 3.23
N ILE A 51 -1.31 20.61 2.30
CA ILE A 51 -0.96 20.79 0.88
C ILE A 51 0.16 21.81 0.73
N GLY A 52 1.18 21.46 -0.07
CA GLY A 52 2.36 22.29 -0.34
C GLY A 52 3.37 22.35 0.81
N LEU A 53 3.03 21.87 2.02
CA LEU A 53 3.93 21.88 3.19
C LEU A 53 4.63 20.53 3.41
N ILE A 54 4.00 19.46 2.92
CA ILE A 54 4.59 18.13 2.86
C ILE A 54 4.75 17.78 1.39
N LEU A 55 6.00 17.60 0.98
CA LEU A 55 6.39 17.38 -0.39
C LEU A 55 7.27 16.12 -0.45
N ASN A 56 7.50 15.61 -1.65
CA ASN A 56 8.34 14.44 -1.85
C ASN A 56 9.47 14.74 -2.84
N LEU A 57 10.64 14.15 -2.59
CA LEU A 57 11.77 14.21 -3.51
C LEU A 57 11.40 13.60 -4.87
N ALA A 58 11.86 14.23 -5.94
CA ALA A 58 11.75 13.69 -7.28
C ALA A 58 12.60 12.42 -7.45
N SER A 59 12.40 11.67 -8.53
CA SER A 59 13.00 10.33 -8.69
C SER A 59 14.53 10.32 -8.69
N PHE A 60 15.16 11.31 -9.35
CA PHE A 60 16.63 11.39 -9.47
C PHE A 60 17.26 12.52 -8.66
N SER A 61 16.51 13.17 -7.77
CA SER A 61 17.03 14.25 -6.95
C SER A 61 18.10 13.73 -5.98
N ASP A 62 19.16 14.51 -5.79
CA ASP A 62 20.21 14.27 -4.80
C ASP A 62 20.39 15.50 -3.89
N ILE A 63 21.06 15.34 -2.75
CA ILE A 63 21.30 16.42 -1.79
C ILE A 63 22.80 16.65 -1.69
N ASP A 64 23.21 17.91 -1.86
CA ASP A 64 24.61 18.26 -1.76
C ASP A 64 25.13 18.40 -0.32
N LYS A 65 26.45 18.61 -0.18
CA LYS A 65 27.10 18.77 1.14
C LYS A 65 26.60 19.97 1.96
N TYR A 66 25.91 20.93 1.33
CA TYR A 66 25.35 22.11 2.00
C TYR A 66 23.85 21.97 2.28
N GLY A 67 23.22 20.88 1.83
CA GLY A 67 21.80 20.62 1.99
C GLY A 67 20.91 21.14 0.85
N PHE A 68 21.49 21.62 -0.26
CA PHE A 68 20.73 22.01 -1.44
C PHE A 68 20.38 20.80 -2.30
N ILE A 69 19.14 20.79 -2.80
CA ILE A 69 18.65 19.73 -3.68
C ILE A 69 19.18 19.96 -5.09
N LYS A 70 19.78 18.93 -5.66
CA LYS A 70 20.33 18.89 -7.01
C LYS A 70 19.52 17.96 -7.89
N THR A 71 19.58 18.22 -9.19
CA THR A 71 18.98 17.34 -10.20
C THR A 71 19.99 17.11 -11.33
N PRO A 72 20.03 15.90 -11.92
CA PRO A 72 21.01 15.56 -12.95
C PRO A 72 20.58 16.00 -14.35
N TYR A 73 21.54 16.40 -15.18
CA TYR A 73 21.36 16.68 -16.61
C TYR A 73 22.53 16.13 -17.43
N PHE A 74 22.30 15.85 -18.71
CA PHE A 74 23.38 15.59 -19.66
C PHE A 74 23.82 16.89 -20.32
N ARG A 75 25.13 17.07 -20.45
CA ARG A 75 25.69 18.29 -21.03
C ARG A 75 25.66 18.21 -22.56
N VAL A 76 25.38 19.32 -23.20
CA VAL A 76 25.36 19.44 -24.66
C VAL A 76 26.45 20.41 -25.11
N LYS A 77 27.17 20.03 -26.16
CA LYS A 77 28.17 20.88 -26.82
C LYS A 77 27.97 20.78 -28.32
N ASP A 78 27.70 21.91 -28.98
CA ASP A 78 27.54 21.98 -30.43
C ASP A 78 26.55 20.93 -30.98
N LYS A 79 25.34 20.87 -30.38
CA LYS A 79 24.27 19.89 -30.64
C LYS A 79 24.53 18.45 -30.17
N LYS A 80 25.76 18.11 -29.79
CA LYS A 80 26.11 16.76 -29.34
C LYS A 80 25.89 16.62 -27.83
N VAL A 81 25.09 15.66 -27.44
CA VAL A 81 24.78 15.31 -26.06
C VAL A 81 25.85 14.35 -25.52
N ASP A 82 26.41 14.66 -24.36
CA ASP A 82 27.35 13.79 -23.67
C ASP A 82 26.62 12.88 -22.67
N PHE A 83 26.33 11.64 -23.10
CA PHE A 83 25.72 10.62 -22.26
C PHE A 83 26.70 9.90 -21.32
N SER A 84 28.01 10.22 -21.36
CA SER A 84 29.00 9.49 -20.57
C SER A 84 28.82 9.70 -19.06
N LYS A 85 28.37 10.90 -18.65
CA LYS A 85 28.15 11.21 -17.23
C LYS A 85 27.11 12.34 -17.05
N PRO A 86 26.12 12.16 -16.17
CA PRO A 86 25.23 13.25 -15.78
C PRO A 86 25.92 14.25 -14.83
N GLU A 87 25.71 15.54 -15.06
CA GLU A 87 26.11 16.64 -14.17
C GLU A 87 24.94 17.03 -13.25
N TYR A 88 25.18 17.07 -11.93
CA TYR A 88 24.16 17.43 -10.94
C TYR A 88 24.22 18.91 -10.61
N LEU A 89 23.12 19.63 -10.87
CA LEU A 89 23.03 21.08 -10.70
C LEU A 89 22.05 21.47 -9.60
N THR A 90 22.43 22.43 -8.76
CA THR A 90 21.52 23.16 -7.84
C THR A 90 20.66 24.16 -8.61
N ALA A 91 19.60 24.65 -7.97
CA ALA A 91 18.72 25.66 -8.59
C ALA A 91 19.46 26.97 -8.92
N ILE A 92 20.56 27.29 -8.21
CA ILE A 92 21.37 28.49 -8.48
C ILE A 92 22.30 28.26 -9.68
N GLU A 93 22.88 27.07 -9.78
CA GLU A 93 23.77 26.69 -10.89
C GLU A 93 23.01 26.54 -12.22
N GLU A 94 21.68 26.36 -12.19
CA GLU A 94 20.84 26.35 -13.40
C GLU A 94 20.73 27.72 -14.08
N ASN A 95 20.91 28.82 -13.34
CA ASN A 95 20.68 30.16 -13.88
C ASN A 95 21.63 30.46 -15.05
N GLY A 96 21.07 31.04 -16.12
CA GLY A 96 21.80 31.45 -17.32
C GLY A 96 21.99 30.36 -18.38
N TYR A 97 21.75 29.08 -18.06
CA TYR A 97 21.83 27.95 -19.01
C TYR A 97 20.47 27.60 -19.62
N THR A 98 20.50 26.94 -20.77
CA THR A 98 19.30 26.42 -21.45
C THR A 98 19.14 24.91 -21.22
N PHE A 99 17.91 24.51 -20.83
CA PHE A 99 17.57 23.11 -20.54
C PHE A 99 16.51 22.59 -21.48
N ALA A 100 16.88 21.64 -22.33
CA ALA A 100 15.94 20.88 -23.16
C ALA A 100 15.28 19.74 -22.36
N GLN A 101 14.07 19.37 -22.77
CA GLN A 101 13.37 18.20 -22.23
C GLN A 101 14.07 16.90 -22.64
N SER A 102 13.81 15.82 -21.90
CA SER A 102 14.38 14.49 -22.22
C SER A 102 13.74 13.83 -23.45
N THR A 103 12.60 14.34 -23.92
CA THR A 103 11.82 13.83 -25.06
C THR A 103 12.24 14.42 -26.40
N VAL A 104 13.29 15.24 -26.43
CA VAL A 104 13.84 15.81 -27.66
C VAL A 104 14.41 14.71 -28.56
N ASN A 105 14.24 14.86 -29.88
CA ASN A 105 14.72 13.86 -30.84
C ASN A 105 16.25 13.90 -30.94
N ILE A 106 16.88 12.83 -30.47
CA ILE A 106 18.33 12.65 -30.51
C ILE A 106 18.65 11.42 -31.37
N VAL A 107 19.50 11.61 -32.38
CA VAL A 107 20.00 10.54 -33.25
C VAL A 107 21.52 10.61 -33.26
N ASP A 108 22.20 9.48 -33.02
CA ASP A 108 23.66 9.39 -32.94
C ASP A 108 24.28 10.44 -31.97
N ASP A 109 23.66 10.60 -30.80
CA ASP A 109 23.99 11.60 -29.77
C ASP A 109 23.85 13.07 -30.21
N ILE A 110 23.18 13.35 -31.33
CA ILE A 110 22.99 14.70 -31.85
C ILE A 110 21.51 15.06 -31.82
N ILE A 111 21.21 16.26 -31.33
CA ILE A 111 19.88 16.85 -31.41
C ILE A 111 19.56 17.17 -32.89
N VAL A 112 18.54 16.50 -33.42
CA VAL A 112 18.16 16.61 -34.85
C VAL A 112 17.26 17.80 -35.12
N ASP A 113 16.41 18.16 -34.15
CA ASP A 113 15.43 19.24 -34.29
C ASP A 113 16.14 20.60 -34.48
N ASP A 114 15.70 21.41 -35.43
CA ASP A 114 16.32 22.71 -35.70
C ASP A 114 16.03 23.74 -34.59
N LEU A 115 14.79 23.74 -34.10
CA LEU A 115 14.30 24.56 -33.00
C LEU A 115 13.86 23.63 -31.87
N VAL A 116 14.38 23.89 -30.67
CA VAL A 116 14.11 23.10 -29.47
C VAL A 116 13.51 24.01 -28.41
N MET A 117 12.42 23.55 -27.81
CA MET A 117 11.84 24.21 -26.65
C MET A 117 12.73 23.95 -25.42
N VAL A 118 13.26 25.01 -24.86
CA VAL A 118 14.13 24.98 -23.69
C VAL A 118 13.56 25.81 -22.55
N ARG A 119 13.90 25.42 -21.32
CA ARG A 119 13.71 26.25 -20.15
C ARG A 119 14.98 27.06 -19.91
N ARG A 120 14.85 28.38 -19.76
CA ARG A 120 15.92 29.29 -19.36
C ARG A 120 15.37 30.29 -18.35
N ASP A 121 16.02 30.41 -17.20
CA ASP A 121 15.65 31.37 -16.14
C ASP A 121 14.15 31.35 -15.76
N ASN A 122 13.55 30.16 -15.74
CA ASN A 122 12.13 29.86 -15.47
C ASN A 122 11.13 30.21 -16.58
N GLU A 123 11.59 30.64 -17.75
CA GLU A 123 10.76 30.84 -18.93
C GLU A 123 10.99 29.74 -19.97
N TYR A 124 9.97 29.46 -20.78
CA TYR A 124 10.07 28.55 -21.93
C TYR A 124 10.32 29.35 -23.19
N LEU A 125 11.41 29.03 -23.88
CA LEU A 125 11.88 29.70 -25.10
C LEU A 125 12.14 28.65 -26.18
N GLU A 126 11.95 29.01 -27.45
CA GLU A 126 12.44 28.21 -28.56
C GLU A 126 13.81 28.73 -28.98
N VAL A 127 14.81 27.86 -28.94
CA VAL A 127 16.19 28.18 -29.32
C VAL A 127 16.68 27.19 -30.37
N LYS A 128 17.77 27.51 -31.06
CA LYS A 128 18.40 26.56 -31.98
C LYS A 128 19.04 25.42 -31.19
N ALA A 129 19.11 24.22 -31.76
CA ALA A 129 19.80 23.09 -31.13
C ALA A 129 21.25 23.35 -30.72
N SER A 130 21.94 24.30 -31.38
CA SER A 130 23.32 24.71 -31.00
C SER A 130 23.39 25.55 -29.72
N GLU A 131 22.27 26.12 -29.29
CA GLU A 131 22.16 26.97 -28.10
C GLU A 131 21.66 26.19 -26.87
N VAL A 132 21.46 24.87 -27.01
CA VAL A 132 21.09 23.97 -25.91
C VAL A 132 22.35 23.62 -25.11
N ASP A 133 22.35 23.91 -23.81
CA ASP A 133 23.46 23.61 -22.91
C ASP A 133 23.29 22.26 -22.20
N TYR A 134 22.05 21.89 -21.86
CA TYR A 134 21.74 20.68 -21.10
C TYR A 134 20.45 20.01 -21.58
N VAL A 135 20.37 18.68 -21.40
CA VAL A 135 19.19 17.84 -21.67
C VAL A 135 18.82 17.06 -20.40
N GLY A 136 17.52 16.94 -20.12
CA GLY A 136 17.00 16.12 -19.01
C GLY A 136 17.40 14.65 -19.13
N VAL A 137 17.69 13.98 -18.00
CA VAL A 137 18.17 12.59 -18.03
C VAL A 137 17.10 11.56 -18.37
N SER A 138 15.84 11.86 -18.05
CA SER A 138 14.72 10.94 -18.21
C SER A 138 13.39 11.68 -18.04
N SER A 139 12.36 11.20 -18.73
CA SER A 139 11.00 11.74 -18.64
C SER A 139 10.43 11.66 -17.22
N ARG A 140 10.85 10.67 -16.42
CA ARG A 140 10.42 10.53 -15.02
C ARG A 140 11.08 11.48 -14.03
N GLN A 141 12.04 12.30 -14.48
CA GLN A 141 12.85 13.17 -13.63
C GLN A 141 12.02 14.17 -12.81
N MET A 142 10.92 14.69 -13.36
CA MET A 142 10.08 15.68 -12.67
C MET A 142 9.24 15.08 -11.52
N THR A 143 8.95 13.79 -11.57
CA THR A 143 7.97 13.15 -10.68
C THR A 143 8.64 12.40 -9.53
N SER A 144 7.88 12.11 -8.48
CA SER A 144 8.32 11.19 -7.42
C SER A 144 8.12 9.74 -7.84
N ILE A 145 8.73 8.81 -7.10
CA ILE A 145 8.61 7.37 -7.32
C ILE A 145 7.14 6.91 -7.34
N ALA A 146 6.28 7.47 -6.49
CA ALA A 146 4.86 7.08 -6.43
C ALA A 146 4.05 7.59 -7.63
N ALA A 147 4.32 8.83 -8.08
CA ALA A 147 3.69 9.37 -9.28
C ALA A 147 4.22 8.68 -10.55
N SER A 148 5.52 8.35 -10.60
CA SER A 148 6.12 7.61 -11.71
C SER A 148 5.58 6.18 -11.87
N ALA A 149 4.90 5.61 -10.87
CA ALA A 149 4.29 4.27 -10.94
C ALA A 149 2.89 4.27 -11.60
N ILE A 150 2.39 5.44 -12.02
CA ILE A 150 1.11 5.58 -12.72
C ILE A 150 1.38 5.54 -14.24
N PRO A 151 0.89 4.53 -14.97
CA PRO A 151 0.99 4.52 -16.43
C PRO A 151 0.11 5.62 -17.02
N PHE A 152 0.42 6.12 -18.22
CA PHE A 152 -0.38 7.14 -18.91
C PHE A 152 -0.65 8.41 -18.08
N LEU A 153 0.26 8.75 -17.17
CA LEU A 153 0.14 9.90 -16.27
C LEU A 153 -0.10 11.21 -17.04
N GLU A 154 0.45 11.32 -18.23
CA GLU A 154 0.27 12.47 -19.13
C GLU A 154 -1.17 12.67 -19.62
N ASN A 155 -2.04 11.66 -19.47
CA ASN A 155 -3.46 11.71 -19.86
C ASN A 155 -4.40 11.93 -18.66
N ASP A 156 -3.85 12.17 -17.47
CA ASP A 156 -4.61 12.42 -16.26
C ASP A 156 -4.48 13.88 -15.80
N ASP A 157 -5.58 14.46 -15.33
CA ASP A 157 -5.54 15.73 -14.61
C ASP A 157 -4.63 15.62 -13.37
N ALA A 158 -3.88 16.69 -13.09
CA ALA A 158 -2.90 16.72 -12.02
C ALA A 158 -3.50 16.42 -10.64
N ASN A 159 -4.75 16.81 -10.37
CA ASN A 159 -5.41 16.49 -9.11
C ASN A 159 -5.71 14.99 -8.99
N ARG A 160 -6.01 14.32 -10.11
CA ARG A 160 -6.24 12.87 -10.13
C ARG A 160 -4.95 12.09 -10.01
N ALA A 161 -3.88 12.56 -10.64
CA ALA A 161 -2.54 12.04 -10.44
C ALA A 161 -2.09 12.14 -8.97
N LEU A 162 -2.35 13.28 -8.31
CA LEU A 162 -2.11 13.49 -6.88
C LEU A 162 -2.87 12.48 -6.03
N MET A 163 -4.18 12.32 -6.29
CA MET A 163 -5.00 11.33 -5.61
C MET A 163 -4.49 9.90 -5.83
N GLY A 164 -4.15 9.56 -7.07
CA GLY A 164 -3.63 8.25 -7.46
C GLY A 164 -2.34 7.88 -6.74
N SER A 165 -1.36 8.78 -6.74
CA SER A 165 -0.09 8.58 -6.02
C SER A 165 -0.30 8.42 -4.51
N ASN A 166 -1.22 9.20 -3.92
CA ASN A 166 -1.57 9.09 -2.50
C ASN A 166 -2.30 7.78 -2.16
N MET A 167 -3.21 7.31 -3.02
CA MET A 167 -3.99 6.09 -2.81
C MET A 167 -3.15 4.82 -2.97
N GLN A 168 -2.19 4.80 -3.91
CA GLN A 168 -1.26 3.68 -4.04
C GLN A 168 -0.49 3.42 -2.73
N ARG A 169 -0.13 4.45 -1.97
CA ARG A 169 0.52 4.30 -0.64
C ARG A 169 -0.40 3.68 0.42
N GLN A 170 -1.71 3.76 0.23
CA GLN A 170 -2.71 3.23 1.14
C GLN A 170 -3.14 1.79 0.78
N ALA A 171 -2.65 1.23 -0.33
CA ALA A 171 -2.98 -0.12 -0.75
C ALA A 171 -2.47 -1.15 0.26
N VAL A 172 -3.35 -2.07 0.65
CA VAL A 172 -3.03 -3.16 1.60
C VAL A 172 -2.42 -4.33 0.85
N PRO A 173 -1.37 -4.98 1.37
CA PRO A 173 -0.88 -6.23 0.82
C PRO A 173 -1.97 -7.30 0.80
N VAL A 174 -2.31 -7.78 -0.39
CA VAL A 174 -3.20 -8.93 -0.59
C VAL A 174 -2.43 -10.24 -0.38
N LEU A 175 -3.16 -11.31 -0.08
CA LEU A 175 -2.60 -12.63 0.20
C LEU A 175 -1.77 -13.18 -0.98
N PHE A 176 -2.26 -12.98 -2.20
CA PHE A 176 -1.60 -13.42 -3.43
C PHE A 176 -1.31 -12.22 -4.32
N PRO A 177 -0.15 -11.55 -4.21
CA PRO A 177 0.18 -10.41 -5.05
C PRO A 177 0.31 -10.80 -6.52
N GLU A 178 -0.04 -9.86 -7.41
CA GLU A 178 0.07 -10.01 -8.86
C GLU A 178 0.71 -8.78 -9.48
N ALA A 179 1.72 -8.98 -10.32
CA ALA A 179 2.40 -7.89 -11.01
C ALA A 179 1.44 -7.20 -12.00
N PRO A 180 1.49 -5.86 -12.13
CA PRO A 180 0.63 -5.15 -13.08
C PRO A 180 0.99 -5.53 -14.52
N LEU A 181 -0.01 -5.79 -15.37
CA LEU A 181 0.20 -6.06 -16.80
C LEU A 181 0.66 -4.82 -17.58
N VAL A 182 0.21 -3.64 -17.13
CA VAL A 182 0.64 -2.34 -17.64
C VAL A 182 1.48 -1.66 -16.56
N ALA A 183 2.79 -1.62 -16.75
CA ALA A 183 3.76 -1.10 -15.80
C ALA A 183 4.45 0.16 -16.34
N THR A 184 5.23 0.84 -15.51
CA THR A 184 6.08 1.97 -15.94
C THR A 184 7.57 1.67 -15.89
N GLY A 185 7.95 0.52 -15.32
CA GLY A 185 9.33 0.07 -15.12
C GLY A 185 9.90 0.46 -13.76
N VAL A 186 9.23 1.37 -13.04
CA VAL A 186 9.62 1.79 -11.67
C VAL A 186 9.34 0.67 -10.66
N GLU A 187 8.46 -0.27 -10.99
CA GLU A 187 8.07 -1.38 -10.11
C GLU A 187 9.26 -2.27 -9.73
N ALA A 188 10.18 -2.53 -10.67
CA ALA A 188 11.40 -3.29 -10.42
C ALA A 188 12.39 -2.51 -9.55
N ASP A 189 12.53 -1.20 -9.79
CA ASP A 189 13.36 -0.31 -8.96
C ASP A 189 12.85 -0.30 -7.51
N ILE A 190 11.53 -0.18 -7.30
CA ILE A 190 10.91 -0.19 -5.97
C ILE A 190 11.17 -1.52 -5.25
N ALA A 191 11.00 -2.65 -5.94
CA ALA A 191 11.24 -3.95 -5.35
C ALA A 191 12.71 -4.14 -4.97
N LYS A 192 13.65 -3.65 -5.78
CA LYS A 192 15.09 -3.75 -5.52
C LYS A 192 15.53 -2.91 -4.32
N TYR A 193 15.02 -1.69 -4.18
CA TYR A 193 15.45 -0.74 -3.14
C TYR A 193 14.57 -0.72 -1.88
N SER A 194 13.48 -1.50 -1.84
CA SER A 194 12.67 -1.63 -0.62
C SER A 194 13.43 -2.37 0.47
N SER A 195 13.34 -1.89 1.72
CA SER A 195 13.96 -2.57 2.85
C SER A 195 13.27 -3.88 3.26
N THR A 196 12.09 -4.13 2.70
CA THR A 196 11.38 -5.40 2.89
C THR A 196 11.96 -6.52 2.04
N ASN A 197 12.77 -6.22 1.02
CA ASN A 197 13.46 -7.21 0.22
C ASN A 197 14.90 -7.40 0.67
N ILE A 198 15.42 -8.60 0.41
CA ILE A 198 16.80 -8.99 0.68
C ILE A 198 17.52 -9.11 -0.65
N ILE A 199 18.63 -8.39 -0.78
CA ILE A 199 19.54 -8.47 -1.92
C ILE A 199 20.76 -9.33 -1.60
N ALA A 200 21.28 -10.02 -2.62
CA ALA A 200 22.54 -10.73 -2.53
C ALA A 200 23.69 -9.73 -2.36
N LYS A 201 24.55 -9.95 -1.35
CA LYS A 201 25.71 -9.07 -1.10
C LYS A 201 26.91 -9.37 -1.99
N TYR A 202 27.02 -10.62 -2.45
CA TYR A 202 28.15 -11.14 -3.19
C TYR A 202 27.67 -12.12 -4.26
N ASP A 203 28.48 -12.29 -5.29
CA ASP A 203 28.27 -13.30 -6.32
C ASP A 203 28.40 -14.70 -5.73
N GLY A 204 27.53 -15.62 -6.14
CA GLY A 204 27.54 -16.97 -5.61
C GLY A 204 26.43 -17.87 -6.12
N VAL A 205 26.36 -19.06 -5.55
CA VAL A 205 25.37 -20.08 -5.90
C VAL A 205 24.47 -20.36 -4.70
N VAL A 206 23.17 -20.41 -4.93
CA VAL A 206 22.18 -20.74 -3.90
C VAL A 206 22.30 -22.22 -3.53
N THR A 207 22.69 -22.49 -2.28
CA THR A 207 22.93 -23.85 -1.76
C THR A 207 21.77 -24.41 -0.97
N TYR A 208 20.92 -23.55 -0.42
CA TYR A 208 19.75 -23.95 0.37
C TYR A 208 18.68 -22.88 0.27
N VAL A 209 17.43 -23.29 0.08
CA VAL A 209 16.25 -22.42 0.04
C VAL A 209 15.16 -23.06 0.88
N ASP A 210 14.62 -22.29 1.80
CA ASP A 210 13.50 -22.66 2.64
C ASP A 210 12.68 -21.41 2.98
N ALA A 211 11.49 -21.57 3.55
CA ALA A 211 10.59 -20.47 3.90
C ALA A 211 11.14 -19.56 5.01
N ALA A 212 12.11 -20.03 5.81
CA ALA A 212 12.72 -19.26 6.90
C ALA A 212 14.14 -18.75 6.59
N VAL A 213 14.89 -19.42 5.70
CA VAL A 213 16.29 -19.07 5.44
C VAL A 213 16.72 -19.40 4.01
N VAL A 214 17.47 -18.49 3.39
CA VAL A 214 18.16 -18.70 2.12
C VAL A 214 19.66 -18.67 2.36
N LYS A 215 20.41 -19.64 1.81
CA LYS A 215 21.87 -19.71 1.95
C LYS A 215 22.56 -19.64 0.60
N VAL A 216 23.44 -18.66 0.44
CA VAL A 216 24.23 -18.44 -0.79
C VAL A 216 25.70 -18.72 -0.48
N LYS A 217 26.31 -19.63 -1.24
CA LYS A 217 27.75 -19.90 -1.17
C LYS A 217 28.46 -18.96 -2.13
N ARG A 218 29.38 -18.16 -1.61
CA ARG A 218 30.11 -17.18 -2.43
C ARG A 218 31.00 -17.88 -3.46
N GLU A 219 31.10 -17.29 -4.64
CA GLU A 219 32.01 -17.77 -5.67
C GLU A 219 33.47 -17.71 -5.20
N GLY A 220 34.27 -18.71 -5.56
CA GLY A 220 35.70 -18.76 -5.21
C GLY A 220 36.04 -18.99 -3.72
N THR A 221 35.05 -19.10 -2.83
CA THR A 221 35.30 -19.35 -1.39
C THR A 221 34.45 -20.50 -0.83
N LYS A 222 34.79 -20.95 0.39
CA LYS A 222 33.96 -21.90 1.16
C LYS A 222 32.94 -21.19 2.07
N THR A 223 32.84 -19.86 2.01
CA THR A 223 31.94 -19.10 2.88
C THR A 223 30.51 -19.16 2.39
N VAL A 224 29.57 -19.30 3.32
CA VAL A 224 28.13 -19.38 3.06
C VAL A 224 27.45 -18.26 3.82
N ASP A 225 26.81 -17.35 3.09
CA ASP A 225 25.98 -16.30 3.67
C ASP A 225 24.58 -16.85 3.93
N SER A 226 24.09 -16.69 5.16
CA SER A 226 22.73 -17.08 5.55
C SER A 226 21.85 -15.84 5.70
N TYR A 227 20.75 -15.81 4.96
CA TYR A 227 19.77 -14.73 4.96
C TYR A 227 18.48 -15.25 5.63
N TYR A 228 18.15 -14.72 6.80
CA TYR A 228 16.93 -15.09 7.53
C TYR A 228 15.75 -14.26 7.04
N LEU A 229 14.63 -14.95 6.81
CA LEU A 229 13.41 -14.38 6.25
C LEU A 229 12.48 -13.94 7.36
N ARG A 230 11.75 -12.86 7.10
CA ARG A 230 10.68 -12.36 7.96
C ARG A 230 9.37 -13.02 7.57
N THR A 231 8.84 -13.87 8.46
CA THR A 231 7.61 -14.63 8.21
C THR A 231 6.55 -14.28 9.25
N PHE A 232 5.36 -13.88 8.79
CA PHE A 232 4.21 -13.61 9.66
C PHE A 232 4.45 -12.52 10.72
N GLU A 233 5.25 -11.52 10.37
CA GLU A 233 5.49 -10.38 11.26
C GLU A 233 4.43 -9.29 11.08
N ARG A 234 4.14 -8.59 12.19
CA ARG A 234 3.23 -7.46 12.22
C ARG A 234 3.90 -6.19 11.70
N SER A 235 3.21 -5.45 10.83
CA SER A 235 3.61 -4.09 10.43
C SER A 235 3.08 -3.03 11.41
N ASN A 236 3.62 -1.81 11.33
CA ASN A 236 3.14 -0.68 12.14
C ASN A 236 1.64 -0.39 11.96
N GLN A 237 1.10 -0.66 10.76
CA GLN A 237 -0.32 -0.49 10.44
C GLN A 237 -1.13 -1.78 10.66
N GLY A 238 -0.58 -2.78 11.36
CA GLY A 238 -1.26 -4.05 11.63
C GLY A 238 -1.44 -4.93 10.38
N THR A 239 -0.73 -4.66 9.28
CA THR A 239 -0.72 -5.54 8.10
C THR A 239 0.36 -6.61 8.20
N LEU A 240 0.28 -7.63 7.35
CA LEU A 240 1.27 -8.70 7.27
C LEU A 240 2.59 -8.25 6.60
N ILE A 241 3.72 -8.60 7.22
CA ILE A 241 5.04 -8.67 6.58
C ILE A 241 5.40 -10.14 6.44
N HIS A 242 5.45 -10.61 5.20
CA HIS A 242 5.81 -11.98 4.85
C HIS A 242 6.72 -11.95 3.62
N GLN A 243 7.89 -12.55 3.75
CA GLN A 243 8.86 -12.71 2.67
C GLN A 243 8.79 -14.13 2.10
N VAL A 244 8.82 -14.24 0.79
CA VAL A 244 8.82 -15.51 0.06
C VAL A 244 10.13 -15.60 -0.74
N PRO A 245 10.86 -16.72 -0.69
CA PRO A 245 12.04 -16.91 -1.52
C PRO A 245 11.70 -16.80 -3.01
N LEU A 246 12.46 -15.98 -3.74
CA LEU A 246 12.35 -15.84 -5.20
C LEU A 246 13.29 -16.81 -5.92
N VAL A 247 14.47 -17.03 -5.35
CA VAL A 247 15.54 -17.84 -5.94
C VAL A 247 15.29 -19.34 -5.78
N LYS A 248 15.83 -20.13 -6.71
CA LYS A 248 15.77 -21.59 -6.69
C LYS A 248 17.10 -22.20 -6.24
N LEU A 249 17.04 -23.47 -5.79
CA LEU A 249 18.24 -24.25 -5.47
C LEU A 249 19.17 -24.33 -6.70
N ASN A 250 20.47 -24.16 -6.49
CA ASN A 250 21.52 -24.14 -7.51
C ASN A 250 21.45 -22.98 -8.53
N GLN A 251 20.65 -21.95 -8.26
CA GLN A 251 20.67 -20.72 -9.07
C GLN A 251 21.93 -19.90 -8.78
N GLU A 252 22.58 -19.42 -9.84
CA GLU A 252 23.65 -18.42 -9.74
C GLU A 252 23.04 -17.04 -9.51
N VAL A 253 23.58 -16.30 -8.54
CA VAL A 253 23.14 -14.95 -8.18
C VAL A 253 24.33 -14.01 -8.18
N LYS A 254 24.09 -12.77 -8.63
CA LYS A 254 25.08 -11.70 -8.58
C LYS A 254 24.81 -10.76 -7.41
N ALA A 255 25.85 -10.04 -7.00
CA ALA A 255 25.73 -8.97 -6.03
C ALA A 255 24.69 -7.93 -6.51
N GLY A 256 23.67 -7.70 -5.69
CA GLY A 256 22.55 -6.82 -5.99
C GLY A 256 21.30 -7.51 -6.54
N ASP A 257 21.33 -8.81 -6.79
CA ASP A 257 20.14 -9.57 -7.20
C ASP A 257 19.17 -9.77 -6.02
N LEU A 258 17.87 -9.78 -6.32
CA LEU A 258 16.83 -10.02 -5.33
C LEU A 258 16.77 -11.51 -4.97
N LEU A 259 16.83 -11.80 -3.67
CA LEU A 259 16.72 -13.18 -3.17
C LEU A 259 15.28 -13.55 -2.82
N VAL A 260 14.44 -12.55 -2.51
CA VAL A 260 13.11 -12.73 -1.90
C VAL A 260 12.16 -11.69 -2.44
N ASP A 261 10.87 -12.04 -2.47
CA ASP A 261 9.76 -11.12 -2.63
C ASP A 261 9.12 -10.84 -1.27
N GLY A 262 9.03 -9.56 -0.92
CA GLY A 262 8.34 -9.07 0.27
C GLY A 262 6.83 -8.90 0.08
N PRO A 263 6.15 -8.28 1.04
CA PRO A 263 4.72 -8.00 0.93
C PRO A 263 4.44 -7.03 -0.23
N SER A 264 3.37 -7.31 -0.98
CA SER A 264 3.01 -6.56 -2.20
C SER A 264 4.11 -6.55 -3.27
N MET A 265 4.77 -7.69 -3.48
CA MET A 265 5.73 -7.90 -4.56
C MET A 265 5.52 -9.25 -5.23
N LYS A 266 5.88 -9.32 -6.50
CA LYS A 266 5.81 -10.56 -7.27
C LYS A 266 6.91 -10.57 -8.34
N ASN A 267 7.71 -11.62 -8.36
CA ASN A 267 8.79 -11.84 -9.32
C ASN A 267 9.79 -10.68 -9.40
N GLY A 268 10.14 -10.08 -8.26
CA GLY A 268 11.07 -8.94 -8.22
C GLY A 268 10.45 -7.61 -8.67
N GLU A 269 9.12 -7.50 -8.71
CA GLU A 269 8.41 -6.26 -9.06
C GLU A 269 7.39 -5.89 -7.98
N MET A 270 7.11 -4.59 -7.85
CA MET A 270 6.03 -4.11 -7.00
C MET A 270 4.66 -4.58 -7.52
N ALA A 271 3.88 -5.19 -6.64
CA ALA A 271 2.56 -5.75 -6.89
C ALA A 271 1.57 -5.33 -5.78
N LEU A 272 1.04 -4.12 -5.88
CA LEU A 272 0.15 -3.52 -4.86
C LEU A 272 -1.31 -4.03 -4.91
N GLY A 273 -1.73 -4.58 -6.04
CA GLY A 273 -3.13 -4.93 -6.34
C GLY A 273 -3.25 -6.13 -7.25
N LYS A 274 -4.31 -6.13 -8.07
CA LYS A 274 -4.71 -7.24 -8.93
C LYS A 274 -5.15 -6.73 -10.30
N ASN A 275 -4.83 -7.49 -11.34
CA ASN A 275 -5.35 -7.25 -12.68
C ASN A 275 -6.77 -7.87 -12.75
N VAL A 276 -7.78 -7.05 -12.96
CA VAL A 276 -9.19 -7.49 -12.96
C VAL A 276 -9.90 -7.08 -14.25
N LEU A 277 -10.88 -7.87 -14.66
CA LEU A 277 -11.71 -7.58 -15.84
C LEU A 277 -12.79 -6.55 -15.49
N VAL A 278 -12.58 -5.32 -15.94
CA VAL A 278 -13.44 -4.17 -15.65
C VAL A 278 -14.30 -3.83 -16.86
N GLY A 279 -15.58 -3.55 -16.63
CA GLY A 279 -16.48 -2.96 -17.61
C GLY A 279 -16.98 -1.58 -17.19
N PHE A 280 -16.94 -0.63 -18.13
CA PHE A 280 -17.55 0.69 -17.93
C PHE A 280 -19.01 0.69 -18.42
N THR A 281 -19.94 0.54 -17.49
CA THR A 281 -21.38 0.60 -17.75
C THR A 281 -22.12 1.08 -16.52
N THR A 282 -23.34 1.59 -16.66
CA THR A 282 -24.25 1.77 -15.51
C THR A 282 -24.96 0.45 -15.20
N TRP A 283 -25.16 0.14 -13.93
CA TRP A 283 -25.79 -1.11 -13.52
C TRP A 283 -26.82 -0.88 -12.41
N HIS A 284 -28.09 -0.74 -12.79
CA HIS A 284 -29.25 -0.55 -11.90
C HIS A 284 -29.06 0.47 -10.75
N GLY A 285 -28.18 1.46 -10.92
CA GLY A 285 -27.84 2.43 -9.87
C GLY A 285 -26.88 1.91 -8.79
N TYR A 286 -26.44 0.65 -8.84
CA TYR A 286 -25.49 0.11 -7.87
C TYR A 286 -24.10 0.75 -7.96
N ASN A 287 -23.71 1.23 -9.14
CA ASN A 287 -22.49 2.03 -9.33
C ASN A 287 -22.78 3.53 -9.46
N TYR A 288 -23.81 4.03 -8.78
CA TYR A 288 -24.08 5.47 -8.69
C TYR A 288 -22.88 6.21 -8.06
N GLU A 289 -22.58 7.41 -8.56
CA GLU A 289 -21.40 8.20 -8.17
C GLU A 289 -20.10 7.40 -8.37
N ASP A 290 -19.39 7.11 -7.27
CA ASP A 290 -18.13 6.39 -7.20
C ASP A 290 -18.33 4.99 -6.59
N ALA A 291 -19.56 4.47 -6.57
CA ALA A 291 -19.80 3.12 -6.10
C ALA A 291 -19.24 2.08 -7.08
N VAL A 292 -18.73 0.99 -6.54
CA VAL A 292 -18.13 -0.11 -7.30
C VAL A 292 -18.96 -1.37 -7.10
N VAL A 293 -19.36 -1.99 -8.21
CA VAL A 293 -20.02 -3.30 -8.21
C VAL A 293 -18.94 -4.36 -8.36
N LEU A 294 -18.97 -5.37 -7.48
CA LEU A 294 -17.98 -6.43 -7.44
C LEU A 294 -18.63 -7.78 -7.73
N SER A 295 -17.97 -8.63 -8.51
CA SER A 295 -18.35 -10.02 -8.70
C SER A 295 -18.06 -10.85 -7.45
N GLU A 296 -18.98 -11.74 -7.08
CA GLU A 296 -18.80 -12.72 -6.01
C GLU A 296 -17.57 -13.60 -6.25
N ARG A 297 -17.17 -13.81 -7.51
CA ARG A 297 -15.94 -14.54 -7.90
C ARG A 297 -14.72 -13.98 -7.16
N LEU A 298 -14.57 -12.66 -7.08
CA LEU A 298 -13.44 -12.01 -6.42
C LEU A 298 -13.39 -12.28 -4.90
N VAL A 299 -14.55 -12.52 -4.28
CA VAL A 299 -14.66 -12.89 -2.86
C VAL A 299 -14.39 -14.37 -2.64
N LYS A 300 -14.92 -15.22 -3.54
CA LYS A 300 -14.74 -16.68 -3.52
C LYS A 300 -13.27 -17.07 -3.72
N ASP A 301 -12.61 -16.45 -4.69
CA ASP A 301 -11.22 -16.73 -5.08
C ASP A 301 -10.19 -16.00 -4.18
N ASP A 302 -10.63 -15.34 -3.11
CA ASP A 302 -9.77 -14.61 -2.15
C ASP A 302 -8.85 -13.56 -2.80
N VAL A 303 -9.29 -12.95 -3.90
CA VAL A 303 -8.48 -12.04 -4.74
C VAL A 303 -7.98 -10.81 -3.97
N TYR A 304 -8.87 -10.22 -3.17
CA TYR A 304 -8.59 -9.04 -2.34
C TYR A 304 -8.58 -9.34 -0.84
N THR A 305 -8.29 -10.58 -0.47
CA THR A 305 -8.17 -10.99 0.93
C THR A 305 -6.81 -10.55 1.49
N SER A 306 -6.82 -9.88 2.64
CA SER A 306 -5.62 -9.40 3.35
C SER A 306 -5.51 -10.03 4.73
N ILE A 307 -4.29 -10.16 5.25
CA ILE A 307 -4.04 -10.63 6.62
C ILE A 307 -3.65 -9.43 7.48
N HIS A 308 -4.36 -9.29 8.60
CA HIS A 308 -4.11 -8.26 9.61
C HIS A 308 -3.68 -8.92 10.91
N ILE A 309 -2.66 -8.38 11.57
CA ILE A 309 -2.15 -8.87 12.84
C ILE A 309 -2.40 -7.80 13.90
N GLU A 310 -3.29 -8.12 14.83
CA GLU A 310 -3.65 -7.29 15.96
C GLU A 310 -2.91 -7.76 17.20
N GLU A 311 -2.16 -6.86 17.81
CA GLU A 311 -1.44 -7.12 19.05
C GLU A 311 -2.25 -6.60 20.24
N GLN A 312 -2.60 -7.49 21.17
CA GLN A 312 -3.26 -7.13 22.42
C GLN A 312 -2.33 -7.38 23.58
N THR A 313 -2.19 -6.40 24.46
CA THR A 313 -1.23 -6.45 25.57
C THR A 313 -1.94 -6.30 26.91
N ILE A 314 -1.44 -7.02 27.90
CA ILE A 314 -1.87 -6.89 29.30
C ILE A 314 -0.65 -6.76 30.19
N GLN A 315 -0.72 -5.82 31.12
CA GLN A 315 0.34 -5.52 32.07
C GLN A 315 -0.09 -5.98 33.46
N PHE A 316 0.80 -6.67 34.16
CA PHE A 316 0.64 -7.08 35.55
C PHE A 316 1.32 -6.04 36.44
N ARG A 317 0.52 -5.40 37.30
CA ARG A 317 0.99 -4.28 38.10
C ARG A 317 1.00 -4.62 39.59
N HIS A 318 1.96 -4.05 40.30
CA HIS A 318 1.96 -4.07 41.75
C HIS A 318 1.15 -2.86 42.28
N SER A 319 0.02 -3.12 42.93
CA SER A 319 -0.79 -2.07 43.55
C SER A 319 -0.62 -2.06 45.08
N LYS A 320 -1.04 -0.96 45.74
CA LYS A 320 -1.03 -0.90 47.22
C LYS A 320 -1.96 -1.95 47.87
N ALA A 321 -2.97 -2.41 47.15
CA ALA A 321 -3.93 -3.42 47.62
C ALA A 321 -3.44 -4.87 47.40
N GLY A 322 -2.29 -5.04 46.73
CA GLY A 322 -1.71 -6.34 46.38
C GLY A 322 -1.37 -6.44 44.89
N GLU A 323 -0.84 -7.60 44.52
CA GLU A 323 -0.35 -7.91 43.18
C GLU A 323 -1.43 -8.53 42.28
N ASP A 324 -1.36 -8.16 41.00
CA ASP A 324 -2.10 -8.82 39.93
C ASP A 324 -1.52 -10.22 39.68
N ILE A 325 -2.35 -11.26 39.73
CA ILE A 325 -1.92 -12.64 39.54
C ILE A 325 -2.37 -13.15 38.18
N LEU A 326 -1.44 -13.77 37.45
CA LEU A 326 -1.69 -14.56 36.25
C LEU A 326 -2.24 -15.94 36.68
N THR A 327 -3.48 -16.26 36.30
CA THR A 327 -4.13 -17.52 36.71
C THR A 327 -5.26 -17.93 35.77
N THR A 328 -5.52 -19.24 35.70
CA THR A 328 -6.70 -19.85 35.06
C THR A 328 -7.96 -19.75 35.92
N GLU A 329 -7.80 -19.61 37.23
CA GLU A 329 -8.89 -19.55 38.22
C GLU A 329 -9.49 -18.14 38.30
N ILE A 330 -10.21 -17.76 37.24
CA ILE A 330 -10.86 -16.45 37.16
C ILE A 330 -12.29 -16.54 37.75
N PRO A 331 -12.67 -15.69 38.72
CA PRO A 331 -13.99 -15.73 39.34
C PRO A 331 -15.08 -15.29 38.36
N ASN A 332 -16.28 -15.89 38.45
CA ASN A 332 -17.47 -15.50 37.70
C ASN A 332 -17.36 -15.58 36.16
N VAL A 333 -16.47 -16.44 35.64
CA VAL A 333 -16.27 -16.63 34.19
C VAL A 333 -16.69 -18.04 33.78
N SER A 334 -17.37 -18.15 32.63
CA SER A 334 -17.80 -19.43 32.05
C SER A 334 -16.62 -20.32 31.64
N ASN A 335 -16.79 -21.64 31.72
CA ASN A 335 -15.78 -22.59 31.20
C ASN A 335 -15.58 -22.45 29.68
N TYR A 336 -16.62 -22.01 28.96
CA TYR A 336 -16.53 -21.77 27.51
C TYR A 336 -15.49 -20.69 27.20
N SER A 337 -15.51 -19.55 27.90
CA SER A 337 -14.56 -18.44 27.68
C SER A 337 -13.11 -18.79 28.05
N LYS A 338 -12.90 -19.80 28.90
CA LYS A 338 -11.59 -20.26 29.36
C LYS A 338 -10.99 -21.39 28.52
N ARG A 339 -11.73 -21.93 27.55
CA ARG A 339 -11.38 -23.18 26.85
C ARG A 339 -10.00 -23.19 26.16
N PHE A 340 -9.48 -22.02 25.81
CA PHE A 340 -8.21 -21.88 25.09
C PHE A 340 -7.00 -21.57 25.99
N LEU A 341 -7.20 -21.42 27.29
CA LEU A 341 -6.13 -21.14 28.23
C LEU A 341 -5.29 -22.40 28.49
N ASP A 342 -3.98 -22.22 28.62
CA ASP A 342 -3.04 -23.20 29.14
C ASP A 342 -3.08 -23.25 30.68
N GLU A 343 -2.21 -24.06 31.28
CA GLU A 343 -2.11 -24.21 32.74
C GLU A 343 -1.72 -22.90 33.46
N ASN A 344 -1.01 -22.02 32.76
CA ASN A 344 -0.58 -20.73 33.29
C ASN A 344 -1.64 -19.64 33.14
N GLY A 345 -2.74 -19.87 32.41
CA GLY A 345 -3.76 -18.87 32.15
C GLY A 345 -3.44 -17.97 30.95
N ILE A 346 -2.67 -18.45 29.99
CA ILE A 346 -2.37 -17.79 28.72
C ILE A 346 -2.97 -18.60 27.57
N VAL A 347 -3.47 -17.94 26.55
CA VAL A 347 -4.04 -18.59 25.36
C VAL A 347 -2.99 -19.38 24.59
N ARG A 348 -3.39 -20.56 24.09
CA ARG A 348 -2.51 -21.41 23.28
C ARG A 348 -2.38 -20.87 21.86
N VAL A 349 -1.15 -20.81 21.35
CA VAL A 349 -0.86 -20.48 19.95
C VAL A 349 -1.57 -21.48 19.02
N GLY A 350 -2.18 -20.98 17.94
CA GLY A 350 -3.01 -21.75 17.02
C GLY A 350 -4.50 -21.79 17.37
N SER A 351 -4.92 -21.25 18.52
CA SER A 351 -6.34 -21.20 18.90
C SER A 351 -7.11 -20.17 18.07
N GLU A 352 -8.29 -20.56 17.58
CA GLU A 352 -9.24 -19.64 16.94
C GLU A 352 -10.12 -18.98 17.98
N VAL A 353 -9.90 -17.68 18.21
CA VAL A 353 -10.54 -16.92 19.27
C VAL A 353 -11.61 -15.99 18.73
N SER A 354 -12.70 -15.86 19.47
CA SER A 354 -13.83 -14.97 19.17
C SER A 354 -13.98 -13.90 20.24
N ALA A 355 -14.73 -12.84 19.93
CA ALA A 355 -14.97 -11.76 20.86
C ALA A 355 -15.55 -12.29 22.19
N GLY A 356 -14.96 -11.85 23.32
CA GLY A 356 -15.33 -12.30 24.66
C GLY A 356 -14.55 -13.53 25.17
N ASP A 357 -13.79 -14.23 24.33
CA ASP A 357 -12.84 -15.26 24.78
C ASP A 357 -11.69 -14.63 25.56
N ILE A 358 -11.17 -15.34 26.56
CA ILE A 358 -10.07 -14.85 27.39
C ILE A 358 -8.75 -15.22 26.74
N LEU A 359 -7.91 -14.20 26.50
CA LEU A 359 -6.55 -14.37 25.98
C LEU A 359 -5.54 -14.57 27.11
N VAL A 360 -5.70 -13.82 28.20
CA VAL A 360 -4.80 -13.88 29.35
C VAL A 360 -5.62 -13.67 30.61
N GLY A 361 -5.61 -14.68 31.48
CA GLY A 361 -6.29 -14.67 32.77
C GLY A 361 -5.56 -13.79 33.78
N ARG A 362 -6.18 -12.70 34.21
CA ARG A 362 -5.63 -11.80 35.25
C ARG A 362 -6.67 -11.58 36.34
N THR A 363 -6.23 -11.78 37.59
CA THR A 363 -7.05 -11.47 38.76
C THR A 363 -6.38 -10.40 39.61
N SER A 364 -7.11 -9.32 39.86
CA SER A 364 -6.65 -8.21 40.71
C SER A 364 -7.32 -8.28 42.08
N PRO A 365 -6.65 -7.86 43.17
CA PRO A 365 -7.29 -7.74 44.47
C PRO A 365 -8.47 -6.77 44.39
N LYS A 366 -9.62 -7.17 44.94
CA LYS A 366 -10.82 -6.33 45.04
C LYS A 366 -10.79 -5.66 46.42
N GLY A 367 -10.99 -4.33 46.46
CA GLY A 367 -11.20 -3.64 47.73
C GLY A 367 -12.49 -4.08 48.41
N GLU A 368 -12.58 -3.90 49.72
CA GLU A 368 -13.81 -4.16 50.48
C GLU A 368 -14.90 -3.18 50.03
N GLU A 369 -15.80 -3.64 49.16
CA GLU A 369 -17.07 -2.96 48.91
C GLU A 369 -18.07 -3.37 49.99
N ASN A 370 -18.84 -2.41 50.50
CA ASN A 370 -19.98 -2.68 51.36
C ASN A 370 -21.19 -3.01 50.49
N PRO A 371 -21.57 -4.30 50.30
CA PRO A 371 -22.72 -4.65 49.47
C PRO A 371 -24.01 -4.11 50.07
N THR A 372 -25.00 -3.83 49.21
CA THR A 372 -26.32 -3.37 49.65
C THR A 372 -27.04 -4.46 50.46
N PRO A 373 -28.05 -4.13 51.29
CA PRO A 373 -28.83 -5.13 52.01
C PRO A 373 -29.43 -6.22 51.10
N GLU A 374 -29.84 -5.87 49.89
CA GLU A 374 -30.38 -6.78 48.89
C GLU A 374 -29.32 -7.76 48.38
N GLU A 375 -28.11 -7.28 48.09
CA GLU A 375 -26.97 -8.11 47.69
C GLU A 375 -26.51 -9.05 48.82
N LYS A 376 -26.53 -8.57 50.07
CA LYS A 376 -26.24 -9.40 51.25
C LYS A 376 -27.25 -10.52 51.43
N LEU A 377 -28.55 -10.21 51.27
CA LEU A 377 -29.60 -11.22 51.32
C LEU A 377 -29.44 -12.25 50.19
N MET A 378 -29.14 -11.79 48.98
CA MET A 378 -28.91 -12.67 47.83
C MET A 378 -27.71 -13.60 48.04
N ALA A 379 -26.58 -13.06 48.52
CA ALA A 379 -25.39 -13.85 48.85
C ALA A 379 -25.67 -14.89 49.96
N ALA A 380 -26.48 -14.53 50.96
CA ALA A 380 -26.90 -15.44 52.02
C ALA A 380 -27.82 -16.57 51.50
N ILE A 381 -28.75 -16.26 50.59
CA ILE A 381 -29.65 -17.25 49.96
C ILE A 381 -28.86 -18.26 49.13
N PHE A 382 -27.92 -17.79 48.30
CA PHE A 382 -27.15 -18.66 47.40
C PHE A 382 -25.88 -19.23 48.02
N GLY A 383 -25.56 -18.90 49.28
CA GLY A 383 -24.33 -19.32 49.94
C GLY A 383 -23.06 -18.86 49.21
N GLN A 384 -23.15 -17.82 48.37
CA GLN A 384 -22.03 -17.34 47.57
C GLN A 384 -21.11 -16.48 48.45
N LYS A 385 -19.87 -16.95 48.64
CA LYS A 385 -18.83 -16.14 49.27
C LYS A 385 -18.43 -15.02 48.33
N THR A 386 -18.33 -13.81 48.85
CA THR A 386 -17.80 -12.65 48.11
C THR A 386 -16.36 -12.95 47.69
N ALA A 387 -16.09 -12.95 46.38
CA ALA A 387 -14.74 -13.16 45.87
C ALA A 387 -13.83 -11.99 46.29
N SER A 388 -12.69 -12.30 46.91
CA SER A 388 -11.67 -11.32 47.30
C SER A 388 -10.90 -10.72 46.13
N ARG A 389 -11.02 -11.33 44.95
CA ARG A 389 -10.37 -10.89 43.70
C ARG A 389 -11.41 -10.64 42.61
N LYS A 390 -11.12 -9.68 41.73
CA LYS A 390 -11.94 -9.33 40.56
C LYS A 390 -11.27 -9.79 39.26
N ASP A 391 -12.09 -10.13 38.27
CA ASP A 391 -11.64 -10.40 36.90
C ASP A 391 -11.18 -9.10 36.24
N THR A 392 -9.90 -9.06 35.84
CA THR A 392 -9.33 -7.98 35.03
C THR A 392 -8.60 -8.56 33.81
N SER A 393 -9.00 -9.74 33.37
CA SER A 393 -8.39 -10.51 32.29
C SER A 393 -8.44 -9.80 30.94
N LEU A 394 -7.48 -10.12 30.08
CA LEU A 394 -7.49 -9.68 28.68
C LEU A 394 -8.50 -10.53 27.90
N LYS A 395 -9.51 -9.88 27.35
CA LYS A 395 -10.53 -10.51 26.50
C LYS A 395 -10.39 -10.02 25.07
N VAL A 396 -10.70 -10.89 24.11
CA VAL A 396 -10.74 -10.51 22.70
C VAL A 396 -11.77 -9.40 22.51
N LYS A 397 -11.32 -8.26 21.99
CA LYS A 397 -12.18 -7.14 21.62
C LYS A 397 -13.16 -7.54 20.51
N HIS A 398 -14.33 -6.91 20.50
CA HIS A 398 -15.28 -7.07 19.39
C HIS A 398 -14.62 -6.68 18.05
N GLY A 399 -14.76 -7.53 17.03
CA GLY A 399 -14.16 -7.35 15.71
C GLY A 399 -12.75 -7.92 15.54
N HIS A 400 -12.05 -8.26 16.64
CA HIS A 400 -10.68 -8.79 16.63
C HIS A 400 -10.63 -10.32 16.68
N ASN A 401 -11.56 -10.97 15.99
CA ASN A 401 -11.64 -12.42 15.89
C ASN A 401 -10.61 -12.95 14.89
N GLY A 402 -9.97 -14.07 15.20
CA GLY A 402 -8.89 -14.62 14.39
C GLY A 402 -8.13 -15.75 15.07
N THR A 403 -7.00 -16.13 14.50
CA THR A 403 -6.12 -17.17 15.04
C THR A 403 -4.99 -16.54 15.83
N VAL A 404 -4.71 -17.04 17.02
CA VAL A 404 -3.52 -16.62 17.79
C VAL A 404 -2.28 -17.14 17.09
N VAL A 405 -1.40 -16.24 16.64
CA VAL A 405 -0.17 -16.60 15.90
C VAL A 405 1.03 -16.63 16.83
N ASP A 406 1.07 -15.72 17.80
CA ASP A 406 2.24 -15.57 18.66
C ASP A 406 1.84 -15.01 20.02
N VAL A 407 2.64 -15.38 21.03
CA VAL A 407 2.48 -14.96 22.42
C VAL A 407 3.85 -14.67 23.00
N GLU A 408 4.10 -13.40 23.33
CA GLU A 408 5.33 -12.96 23.97
C GLU A 408 5.07 -12.66 25.46
N VAL A 409 5.90 -13.22 26.34
CA VAL A 409 5.87 -12.95 27.78
C VAL A 409 7.16 -12.25 28.16
N LEU A 410 7.06 -10.96 28.51
CA LEU A 410 8.17 -10.16 29.03
C LEU A 410 8.06 -10.10 30.55
N SER A 411 9.15 -10.36 31.27
CA SER A 411 9.13 -10.33 32.73
C SER A 411 10.44 -9.84 33.31
N ARG A 412 10.36 -9.14 34.44
CA ARG A 412 11.54 -8.73 35.23
C ARG A 412 12.39 -9.93 35.65
N GLU A 413 11.77 -11.08 35.88
CA GLU A 413 12.49 -12.33 36.25
C GLU A 413 13.40 -12.83 35.13
N PHE A 414 13.02 -12.58 33.87
CA PHE A 414 13.81 -12.96 32.70
C PHE A 414 14.90 -11.93 32.34
N GLY A 415 15.05 -10.87 33.15
CA GLY A 415 16.03 -9.80 32.93
C GLY A 415 15.56 -8.69 31.99
N ASP A 416 14.27 -8.65 31.64
CA ASP A 416 13.70 -7.58 30.82
C ASP A 416 13.55 -6.27 31.60
N THR A 417 13.92 -5.15 30.99
CA THR A 417 13.74 -3.82 31.56
C THR A 417 12.30 -3.32 31.36
N LEU A 418 11.48 -3.39 32.41
CA LEU A 418 10.09 -2.93 32.43
C LEU A 418 9.92 -1.65 33.25
N GLU A 419 8.88 -0.86 32.96
CA GLU A 419 8.53 0.34 33.74
C GLU A 419 8.30 0.01 35.23
N ASP A 420 8.55 1.00 36.10
CA ASP A 420 8.38 0.84 37.55
C ASP A 420 6.93 0.53 37.93
N GLY A 421 6.77 -0.56 38.70
CA GLY A 421 5.48 -1.08 39.11
C GLY A 421 4.85 -2.09 38.13
N ILE A 422 5.48 -2.37 36.98
CA ILE A 422 5.09 -3.46 36.06
C ILE A 422 6.05 -4.64 36.23
N GLU A 423 5.51 -5.80 36.58
CA GLU A 423 6.27 -7.03 36.81
C GLU A 423 6.38 -7.90 35.56
N LYS A 424 5.27 -7.98 34.82
CA LYS A 424 5.09 -8.86 33.66
C LYS A 424 4.22 -8.19 32.61
N ILE A 425 4.55 -8.38 31.34
CA ILE A 425 3.74 -7.99 30.20
C ILE A 425 3.52 -9.22 29.33
N VAL A 426 2.25 -9.53 29.04
CA VAL A 426 1.92 -10.57 28.08
C VAL A 426 1.33 -9.90 26.85
N LYS A 427 1.92 -10.19 25.69
CA LYS A 427 1.45 -9.73 24.39
C LYS A 427 0.92 -10.93 23.63
N VAL A 428 -0.25 -10.77 23.01
CA VAL A 428 -0.89 -11.79 22.20
C VAL A 428 -1.16 -11.21 20.82
N SER A 429 -0.61 -11.86 19.80
CA SER A 429 -0.79 -11.49 18.40
C SER A 429 -1.87 -12.36 17.76
N ILE A 430 -2.95 -11.73 17.31
CA ILE A 430 -4.08 -12.39 16.64
C ILE A 430 -4.04 -12.02 15.16
N ALA A 431 -3.93 -13.02 14.28
CA ALA A 431 -4.08 -12.82 12.85
C ALA A 431 -5.53 -13.02 12.42
N GLN A 432 -6.02 -12.06 11.65
CA GLN A 432 -7.34 -12.05 11.06
C GLN A 432 -7.21 -12.03 9.54
N LYS A 433 -7.87 -12.97 8.87
CA LYS A 433 -8.09 -12.92 7.42
C LYS A 433 -9.27 -12.01 7.14
N ARG A 434 -9.03 -10.90 6.44
CA ARG A 434 -10.06 -9.93 6.06
C ARG A 434 -10.33 -10.02 4.57
N LYS A 435 -11.46 -10.66 4.23
CA LYS A 435 -11.99 -10.68 2.85
C LYS A 435 -12.54 -9.31 2.47
N ILE A 436 -12.69 -9.06 1.17
CA ILE A 436 -13.34 -7.84 0.70
C ILE A 436 -14.85 -7.90 0.92
N ARG A 437 -15.45 -6.78 1.35
CA ARG A 437 -16.89 -6.69 1.67
C ARG A 437 -17.49 -5.38 1.21
N VAL A 438 -18.83 -5.32 1.20
CA VAL A 438 -19.59 -4.08 0.99
C VAL A 438 -19.17 -3.04 2.02
N GLY A 439 -18.87 -1.83 1.56
CA GLY A 439 -18.36 -0.72 2.36
C GLY A 439 -16.84 -0.57 2.34
N ASP A 440 -16.09 -1.57 1.87
CA ASP A 440 -14.64 -1.43 1.69
C ASP A 440 -14.32 -0.46 0.56
N LYS A 441 -13.21 0.26 0.73
CA LYS A 441 -12.74 1.23 -0.27
C LYS A 441 -11.71 0.60 -1.20
N MET A 442 -11.93 0.77 -2.49
CA MET A 442 -10.99 0.39 -3.55
C MET A 442 -10.58 1.61 -4.37
N ALA A 443 -9.50 1.48 -5.13
CA ALA A 443 -9.09 2.49 -6.08
C ALA A 443 -8.24 1.90 -7.22
N GLY A 444 -8.25 2.56 -8.38
CA GLY A 444 -7.22 2.39 -9.40
C GLY A 444 -6.06 3.34 -9.18
N ARG A 445 -5.06 3.27 -10.06
CA ARG A 445 -3.87 4.14 -10.01
C ARG A 445 -4.12 5.58 -10.47
N HIS A 446 -5.23 5.81 -11.18
CA HIS A 446 -5.59 7.07 -11.83
C HIS A 446 -6.49 7.98 -10.98
N GLY A 447 -6.43 7.84 -9.64
CA GLY A 447 -7.25 8.64 -8.71
C GLY A 447 -8.76 8.33 -8.77
N ASN A 448 -9.14 7.22 -9.40
CA ASN A 448 -10.50 6.66 -9.43
C ASN A 448 -10.72 5.80 -8.16
N LYS A 449 -11.22 6.43 -7.10
CA LYS A 449 -11.62 5.76 -5.86
C LYS A 449 -13.07 5.34 -5.92
N GLY A 450 -13.40 4.26 -5.21
CA GLY A 450 -14.78 3.88 -5.02
C GLY A 450 -15.01 3.02 -3.80
N VAL A 451 -16.27 2.92 -3.39
CA VAL A 451 -16.70 2.06 -2.28
C VAL A 451 -17.49 0.91 -2.86
N VAL A 452 -17.21 -0.32 -2.40
CA VAL A 452 -17.98 -1.50 -2.82
C VAL A 452 -19.41 -1.34 -2.32
N SER A 453 -20.37 -1.20 -3.22
CA SER A 453 -21.78 -1.02 -2.89
C SER A 453 -22.53 -2.34 -2.78
N ILE A 454 -22.19 -3.29 -3.66
CA ILE A 454 -22.80 -4.60 -3.72
C ILE A 454 -21.80 -5.62 -4.27
N VAL A 455 -21.93 -6.85 -3.77
CA VAL A 455 -21.29 -8.03 -4.35
C VAL A 455 -22.37 -8.82 -5.07
N LEU A 456 -22.30 -8.90 -6.40
CA LEU A 456 -23.28 -9.61 -7.22
C LEU A 456 -22.86 -11.06 -7.45
N PRO A 457 -23.81 -12.01 -7.45
CA PRO A 457 -23.56 -13.37 -7.91
C PRO A 457 -22.97 -13.36 -9.33
N VAL A 458 -22.15 -14.37 -9.63
CA VAL A 458 -21.41 -14.44 -10.90
C VAL A 458 -22.38 -14.53 -12.09
N GLU A 459 -23.49 -15.24 -11.91
CA GLU A 459 -24.57 -15.38 -12.88
C GLU A 459 -25.32 -14.08 -13.20
N GLU A 460 -25.29 -13.09 -12.31
CA GLU A 460 -25.94 -11.79 -12.55
C GLU A 460 -24.98 -10.76 -13.17
N MET A 461 -23.68 -11.04 -13.16
CA MET A 461 -22.70 -10.14 -13.75
C MET A 461 -22.84 -10.13 -15.27
N PRO A 462 -22.69 -8.97 -15.93
CA PRO A 462 -22.53 -8.94 -17.37
C PRO A 462 -21.35 -9.82 -17.79
N TYR A 463 -21.46 -10.46 -18.95
CA TYR A 463 -20.45 -11.40 -19.45
C TYR A 463 -20.12 -11.14 -20.92
N LEU A 464 -18.92 -11.57 -21.32
CA LEU A 464 -18.40 -11.50 -22.67
C LEU A 464 -19.01 -12.59 -23.58
N GLU A 465 -18.83 -12.49 -24.90
CA GLU A 465 -19.31 -13.50 -25.88
C GLU A 465 -18.82 -14.93 -25.58
N ASP A 466 -17.66 -15.08 -24.94
CA ASP A 466 -17.09 -16.37 -24.55
C ASP A 466 -17.66 -16.95 -23.24
N GLY A 467 -18.58 -16.23 -22.60
CA GLY A 467 -19.18 -16.60 -21.32
C GLY A 467 -18.41 -16.10 -20.10
N THR A 468 -17.28 -15.39 -20.27
CA THR A 468 -16.48 -14.88 -19.15
C THR A 468 -17.21 -13.72 -18.46
N PRO A 469 -17.56 -13.84 -17.17
CA PRO A 469 -18.21 -12.77 -16.43
C PRO A 469 -17.23 -11.65 -16.11
N LEU A 470 -17.71 -10.41 -16.08
CA LEU A 470 -16.93 -9.27 -15.63
C LEU A 470 -16.67 -9.35 -14.12
N ASP A 471 -15.54 -8.80 -13.68
CA ASP A 471 -15.15 -8.81 -12.26
C ASP A 471 -15.64 -7.57 -11.52
N ILE A 472 -15.53 -6.40 -12.16
CA ILE A 472 -15.86 -5.11 -11.57
C ILE A 472 -16.60 -4.26 -12.61
N LEU A 473 -17.68 -3.61 -12.20
CA LEU A 473 -18.36 -2.60 -13.01
C LEU A 473 -18.10 -1.20 -12.45
N LEU A 474 -17.63 -0.31 -13.30
CA LEU A 474 -17.37 1.09 -12.96
C LEU A 474 -18.29 2.01 -13.76
N ASN A 475 -18.62 3.16 -13.16
CA ASN A 475 -19.47 4.15 -13.80
C ASN A 475 -18.69 4.93 -14.88
N PRO A 476 -19.12 4.91 -16.16
CA PRO A 476 -18.45 5.66 -17.22
C PRO A 476 -18.50 7.18 -17.02
N GLN A 477 -19.52 7.72 -16.34
CA GLN A 477 -19.69 9.16 -16.13
C GLN A 477 -18.59 9.76 -15.23
N GLY A 478 -17.93 8.91 -14.44
CA GLY A 478 -16.84 9.32 -13.57
C GLY A 478 -15.55 9.69 -14.32
N VAL A 479 -15.39 9.28 -15.58
CA VAL A 479 -14.16 9.51 -16.35
C VAL A 479 -14.12 10.93 -16.94
N PRO A 480 -15.13 11.40 -17.71
CA PRO A 480 -15.06 12.72 -18.35
C PRO A 480 -15.04 13.87 -17.35
N SER A 481 -15.81 13.76 -16.26
CA SER A 481 -15.90 14.79 -15.21
C SER A 481 -14.61 14.97 -14.41
N ARG A 482 -13.76 13.94 -14.38
CA ARG A 482 -12.51 13.90 -13.60
C ARG A 482 -11.27 14.02 -14.47
N MET A 483 -11.42 13.92 -15.79
CA MET A 483 -10.33 13.99 -16.77
C MET A 483 -9.15 13.05 -16.45
N ASN A 484 -9.44 11.84 -16.01
CA ASN A 484 -8.46 10.77 -15.80
C ASN A 484 -8.59 9.70 -16.87
N ILE A 485 -8.26 10.08 -18.11
CA ILE A 485 -8.42 9.24 -19.30
C ILE A 485 -7.42 8.08 -19.30
N GLY A 486 -6.30 8.22 -18.58
CA GLY A 486 -5.28 7.18 -18.45
C GLY A 486 -5.84 5.83 -18.02
N GLN A 487 -6.89 5.80 -17.20
CA GLN A 487 -7.51 4.53 -16.77
C GLN A 487 -8.17 3.76 -17.93
N VAL A 488 -8.69 4.46 -18.95
CA VAL A 488 -9.30 3.82 -20.12
C VAL A 488 -8.21 3.26 -21.05
N LEU A 489 -7.10 4.01 -21.19
CA LEU A 489 -5.92 3.55 -21.93
C LEU A 489 -5.28 2.32 -21.26
N GLU A 490 -5.17 2.34 -19.93
CA GLU A 490 -4.72 1.20 -19.12
C GLU A 490 -5.63 -0.01 -19.35
N LEU A 491 -6.95 0.19 -19.33
CA LEU A 491 -7.94 -0.87 -19.53
C LEU A 491 -7.82 -1.56 -20.90
N HIS A 492 -7.68 -0.78 -21.97
CA HIS A 492 -7.51 -1.34 -23.32
C HIS A 492 -6.17 -2.06 -23.48
N LEU A 493 -5.07 -1.42 -23.05
CA LEU A 493 -3.75 -2.01 -23.16
C LEU A 493 -3.61 -3.27 -22.28
N GLY A 494 -4.24 -3.30 -21.11
CA GLY A 494 -4.27 -4.47 -20.23
C GLY A 494 -5.01 -5.64 -20.84
N LEU A 495 -6.10 -5.40 -21.58
CA LEU A 495 -6.81 -6.46 -22.30
C LEU A 495 -5.93 -7.06 -23.41
N ALA A 496 -5.24 -6.22 -24.17
CA ALA A 496 -4.28 -6.67 -25.18
C ALA A 496 -3.12 -7.44 -24.54
N ALA A 497 -2.59 -6.96 -23.41
CA ALA A 497 -1.53 -7.62 -22.64
C ALA A 497 -1.92 -9.05 -22.25
N GLN A 498 -3.14 -9.23 -21.75
CA GLN A 498 -3.65 -10.53 -21.35
C GLN A 498 -3.81 -11.48 -22.55
N LYS A 499 -4.36 -11.01 -23.68
CA LYS A 499 -4.53 -11.85 -24.88
C LYS A 499 -3.21 -12.23 -25.54
N LEU A 500 -2.26 -11.30 -25.61
CA LEU A 500 -0.92 -11.52 -26.16
C LEU A 500 0.00 -12.25 -25.17
N ASN A 501 -0.44 -12.48 -23.93
CA ASN A 501 0.35 -13.06 -22.84
C ASN A 501 1.69 -12.34 -22.66
N THR A 502 1.65 -11.01 -22.70
CA THR A 502 2.82 -10.13 -22.58
C THR A 502 2.59 -9.07 -21.51
N LYS A 503 3.65 -8.37 -21.13
CA LYS A 503 3.61 -7.24 -20.20
C LYS A 503 4.10 -6.00 -20.91
N PHE A 504 3.35 -4.90 -20.80
CA PHE A 504 3.74 -3.63 -21.38
C PHE A 504 4.38 -2.71 -20.34
N VAL A 505 5.39 -1.98 -20.78
CA VAL A 505 6.02 -0.91 -20.00
C VAL A 505 5.76 0.39 -20.73
N THR A 506 5.03 1.30 -20.08
CA THR A 506 4.75 2.64 -20.57
C THR A 506 5.30 3.66 -19.58
N PRO A 507 6.56 4.12 -19.76
CA PRO A 507 7.14 5.17 -18.94
C PRO A 507 6.28 6.44 -18.98
N ILE A 508 6.35 7.25 -17.92
CA ILE A 508 5.59 8.50 -17.87
C ILE A 508 6.14 9.50 -18.90
N PHE A 509 5.26 10.25 -19.58
CA PHE A 509 5.61 11.25 -20.62
C PHE A 509 6.44 10.74 -21.82
N ASP A 510 6.78 9.46 -21.86
CA ASP A 510 7.48 8.76 -22.96
C ASP A 510 6.85 7.36 -23.12
N GLY A 511 5.52 7.35 -23.08
CA GLY A 511 4.69 6.16 -23.04
C GLY A 511 4.20 5.72 -24.40
N ILE A 512 3.43 4.63 -24.40
CA ILE A 512 2.77 4.12 -25.61
C ILE A 512 1.69 5.11 -26.04
N THR A 513 1.76 5.56 -27.29
CA THR A 513 0.78 6.51 -27.84
C THR A 513 -0.54 5.84 -28.17
N HIS A 514 -1.62 6.63 -28.26
CA HIS A 514 -2.95 6.12 -28.65
C HIS A 514 -2.96 5.36 -29.98
N ASN A 515 -2.17 5.79 -30.96
CA ASN A 515 -2.09 5.12 -32.26
C ASN A 515 -1.43 3.74 -32.12
N GLN A 516 -0.35 3.64 -31.34
CA GLN A 516 0.28 2.35 -31.04
C GLN A 516 -0.64 1.42 -30.25
N ILE A 517 -1.46 1.94 -29.33
CA ILE A 517 -2.47 1.12 -28.63
C ILE A 517 -3.45 0.50 -29.64
N LYS A 518 -3.90 1.24 -30.66
CA LYS A 518 -4.78 0.68 -31.70
C LYS A 518 -4.09 -0.43 -32.48
N GLU A 519 -2.84 -0.23 -32.89
CA GLU A 519 -2.04 -1.25 -33.58
C GLU A 519 -1.89 -2.52 -32.72
N ILE A 520 -1.62 -2.35 -31.42
CA ILE A 520 -1.52 -3.45 -30.46
C ILE A 520 -2.87 -4.18 -30.29
N LEU A 521 -3.99 -3.44 -30.28
CA LEU A 521 -5.33 -4.04 -30.21
C LEU A 521 -5.63 -4.85 -31.48
N GLU A 522 -5.25 -4.36 -32.65
CA GLU A 522 -5.38 -5.07 -33.93
C GLU A 522 -4.53 -6.36 -33.93
N GLU A 523 -3.29 -6.28 -33.45
CA GLU A 523 -2.40 -7.45 -33.28
C GLU A 523 -3.02 -8.49 -32.33
N ALA A 524 -3.66 -8.04 -31.25
CA ALA A 524 -4.35 -8.89 -30.28
C ALA A 524 -5.73 -9.41 -30.77
N ASN A 525 -6.13 -9.08 -31.99
CA ASN A 525 -7.45 -9.40 -32.56
C ASN A 525 -8.60 -8.91 -31.65
N ILE A 526 -8.49 -7.66 -31.21
CA ILE A 526 -9.49 -6.91 -30.45
C ILE A 526 -9.96 -5.73 -31.31
N ASP A 527 -11.22 -5.32 -31.17
CA ASP A 527 -11.71 -4.13 -31.84
C ASP A 527 -10.83 -2.89 -31.49
N PRO A 528 -10.33 -2.13 -32.49
CA PRO A 528 -9.49 -0.95 -32.25
C PRO A 528 -10.18 0.15 -31.42
N SER A 529 -11.50 0.13 -31.30
CA SER A 529 -12.27 1.01 -30.41
C SER A 529 -12.13 0.65 -28.93
N GLY A 530 -11.64 -0.56 -28.60
CA GLY A 530 -11.55 -1.10 -27.25
C GLY A 530 -12.91 -1.45 -26.62
N LYS A 531 -13.98 -1.43 -27.42
CA LYS A 531 -15.32 -1.77 -26.98
C LYS A 531 -15.66 -3.21 -27.34
N THR A 532 -16.34 -3.90 -26.42
CA THR A 532 -16.76 -5.28 -26.61
C THR A 532 -18.27 -5.40 -26.37
N VAL A 533 -18.90 -6.31 -27.07
CA VAL A 533 -20.29 -6.68 -26.83
C VAL A 533 -20.36 -7.48 -25.53
N VAL A 534 -21.30 -7.09 -24.67
CA VAL A 534 -21.58 -7.80 -23.42
C VAL A 534 -23.06 -8.18 -23.35
N TYR A 535 -23.33 -9.22 -22.57
CA TYR A 535 -24.67 -9.74 -22.34
C TYR A 535 -25.04 -9.54 -20.87
N ASP A 536 -26.31 -9.26 -20.62
CA ASP A 536 -26.87 -9.17 -19.28
C ASP A 536 -26.92 -10.57 -18.65
N GLY A 537 -26.32 -10.74 -17.48
CA GLY A 537 -26.33 -12.02 -16.74
C GLY A 537 -27.73 -12.48 -16.34
N ARG A 538 -28.66 -11.55 -16.09
CA ARG A 538 -30.02 -11.85 -15.61
C ARG A 538 -30.96 -12.24 -16.74
N THR A 539 -30.91 -11.53 -17.87
CA THR A 539 -31.84 -11.76 -18.99
C THR A 539 -31.22 -12.59 -20.11
N GLY A 540 -29.90 -12.62 -20.21
CA GLY A 540 -29.17 -13.18 -21.36
C GLY A 540 -29.24 -12.29 -22.61
N GLU A 541 -29.85 -11.12 -22.53
CA GLU A 541 -29.97 -10.20 -23.66
C GLU A 541 -28.67 -9.44 -23.88
N ARG A 542 -28.37 -9.18 -25.15
CA ARG A 542 -27.23 -8.37 -25.55
C ARG A 542 -27.49 -6.90 -25.19
N PHE A 543 -26.47 -6.20 -24.70
CA PHE A 543 -26.55 -4.75 -24.50
C PHE A 543 -26.74 -4.01 -25.84
N ASP A 544 -27.54 -2.95 -25.83
CA ASP A 544 -27.84 -2.15 -27.03
C ASP A 544 -26.59 -1.57 -27.69
N GLN A 545 -25.59 -1.16 -26.89
CA GLN A 545 -24.31 -0.64 -27.36
C GLN A 545 -23.15 -1.40 -26.74
N PRO A 546 -22.05 -1.61 -27.49
CA PRO A 546 -20.85 -2.20 -26.93
C PRO A 546 -20.23 -1.24 -25.91
N ILE A 547 -19.68 -1.81 -24.84
CA ILE A 547 -19.10 -1.05 -23.72
C ILE A 547 -17.58 -1.24 -23.70
N SER A 548 -16.85 -0.32 -23.08
CA SER A 548 -15.41 -0.51 -22.86
C SER A 548 -15.21 -1.58 -21.78
N VAL A 549 -14.58 -2.69 -22.18
CA VAL A 549 -14.20 -3.79 -21.30
C VAL A 549 -12.72 -4.05 -21.47
N GLY A 550 -12.03 -4.31 -20.36
CA GLY A 550 -10.63 -4.70 -20.41
C GLY A 550 -10.04 -4.92 -19.04
N ILE A 551 -8.71 -5.03 -18.97
CA ILE A 551 -8.02 -5.36 -17.74
C ILE A 551 -7.42 -4.11 -17.12
N MET A 552 -7.81 -3.80 -15.88
CA MET A 552 -7.28 -2.66 -15.11
C MET A 552 -6.59 -3.16 -13.85
N TYR A 553 -5.52 -2.48 -13.43
CA TYR A 553 -4.88 -2.78 -12.16
C TYR A 553 -5.57 -2.05 -11.00
N TYR A 554 -6.25 -2.81 -10.14
CA TYR A 554 -7.12 -2.28 -9.10
C TYR A 554 -6.67 -2.70 -7.69
N LEU A 555 -6.82 -1.79 -6.73
CA LEU A 555 -6.18 -1.82 -5.41
C LEU A 555 -7.25 -1.83 -4.30
N LYS A 556 -7.04 -2.66 -3.26
CA LYS A 556 -7.77 -2.56 -1.99
C LYS A 556 -7.06 -1.59 -1.07
N LEU A 557 -7.75 -0.55 -0.61
CA LEU A 557 -7.18 0.44 0.30
C LEU A 557 -7.33 0.00 1.77
N TYR A 558 -6.49 0.55 2.65
CA TYR A 558 -6.51 0.29 4.09
C TYR A 558 -7.81 0.75 4.78
N HIS A 559 -8.66 1.49 4.07
CA HIS A 559 -9.96 1.93 4.57
C HIS A 559 -11.01 0.83 4.46
N MET A 560 -10.96 -0.11 5.40
CA MET A 560 -11.95 -1.18 5.54
C MET A 560 -13.16 -0.72 6.35
N VAL A 561 -14.33 -1.30 6.07
CA VAL A 561 -15.58 -0.98 6.77
C VAL A 561 -15.54 -1.43 8.23
N ASP A 562 -14.96 -2.60 8.52
CA ASP A 562 -14.95 -3.20 9.84
C ASP A 562 -14.22 -2.31 10.88
N ASP A 563 -13.21 -1.54 10.46
CA ASP A 563 -12.50 -0.61 11.34
C ASP A 563 -13.21 0.73 11.53
N LYS A 564 -14.17 1.04 10.65
CA LYS A 564 -14.91 2.32 10.65
C LYS A 564 -16.29 2.21 11.30
N MET A 565 -16.82 1.00 11.40
CA MET A 565 -18.10 0.77 12.05
C MET A 565 -17.95 0.95 13.56
N HIS A 566 -18.58 1.98 14.10
CA HIS A 566 -18.67 2.21 15.53
C HIS A 566 -20.11 2.48 15.92
N ALA A 567 -20.58 1.74 16.92
CA ALA A 567 -21.90 1.94 17.51
C ALA A 567 -21.76 1.88 19.03
N ARG A 568 -22.43 2.80 19.72
CA ARG A 568 -22.44 2.86 21.18
C ARG A 568 -23.84 3.22 21.65
N SER A 569 -24.42 2.35 22.48
CA SER A 569 -25.68 2.64 23.17
C SER A 569 -25.42 3.35 24.50
N VAL A 570 -24.67 2.70 25.40
CA VAL A 570 -24.20 3.24 26.69
C VAL A 570 -22.74 2.81 26.86
N GLY A 571 -21.92 3.64 27.52
CA GLY A 571 -20.52 3.30 27.80
C GLY A 571 -19.93 4.18 28.90
N PRO A 572 -18.61 4.11 29.13
CA PRO A 572 -17.95 4.85 30.21
C PRO A 572 -18.03 6.36 29.99
N TYR A 573 -18.29 7.14 31.03
CA TYR A 573 -18.34 8.60 30.94
C TYR A 573 -17.03 9.21 31.44
N SER A 574 -16.62 10.30 30.80
CA SER A 574 -15.56 11.16 31.31
C SER A 574 -15.93 11.65 32.72
N LEU A 575 -15.05 11.42 33.68
CA LEU A 575 -15.31 11.77 35.08
C LEU A 575 -15.48 13.28 35.29
N ILE A 576 -14.79 14.10 34.50
CA ILE A 576 -14.81 15.57 34.62
C ILE A 576 -16.06 16.16 33.95
N THR A 577 -16.29 15.81 32.69
CA THR A 577 -17.35 16.44 31.88
C THR A 577 -18.67 15.69 31.95
N GLN A 578 -18.68 14.46 32.49
CA GLN A 578 -19.83 13.54 32.46
C GLN A 578 -20.37 13.30 31.05
N GLN A 579 -19.51 13.47 30.04
CA GLN A 579 -19.83 13.18 28.64
C GLN A 579 -19.40 11.76 28.30
N PRO A 580 -20.12 11.07 27.39
CA PRO A 580 -19.76 9.74 26.90
C PRO A 580 -18.33 9.63 26.41
#